data_AF-A0A2A4TK86-F1
#
_entry.id   AF-A0A2A4TK86-F1
#
_cell.length_a   1.000
_cell.length_b   1.000
_cell.length_c   1.000
_cell.angle_alpha   90.00
_cell.angle_beta   90.00
_cell.angle_gamma   90.00
#
_symmetry.space_group_name_H-M   'P 1'
#
loop_
_entity.id
_entity.type
_entity.pdbx_description
1 polymer ?
#
loop_
_entity_poly.entity_id
_entity_poly.type
_entity_poly.pdbx_seq_one_letter_code
_entity_poly.pdbx_strand_id
1 'polypeptide(L)'
;MANVGLLEQFRNSRSVRSAVESFKTKQIKLAIRKAVDVCRKLERTEANKTMVIFSDRDRTTTDVTQEGPLYSVGGSTFYRSARIALNVSCINRTLHLEGVLKFEINDKFSDALDSLNKINGDQDLPYSKPYKITANWSETFNWRGTF
;
A
#
# COMPACT_ATOMS: atom_id res chain seq x y z
N MET A 1 14.33 15.58 -10.18
CA MET A 1 14.31 14.19 -9.67
C MET A 1 13.60 13.35 -10.71
N ALA A 2 14.30 12.42 -11.36
CA ALA A 2 13.75 11.60 -12.43
C ALA A 2 12.94 10.45 -11.81
N ASN A 3 11.62 10.46 -12.00
CA ASN A 3 10.77 9.30 -11.76
C ASN A 3 11.01 8.32 -12.91
N VAL A 4 11.95 7.40 -12.74
CA VAL A 4 12.29 6.42 -13.79
C VAL A 4 11.13 5.42 -13.92
N GLY A 5 10.28 5.66 -14.92
CA GLY A 5 9.70 4.70 -15.88
C GLY A 5 8.85 3.50 -15.43
N LEU A 6 8.92 3.05 -14.18
CA LEU A 6 8.36 1.75 -13.78
C LEU A 6 7.22 1.83 -12.77
N LEU A 7 6.83 3.04 -12.32
CA LEU A 7 5.79 3.21 -11.28
C LEU A 7 4.48 2.48 -11.63
N GLU A 8 4.04 2.58 -12.89
CA GLU A 8 2.82 1.92 -13.33
C GLU A 8 2.96 0.39 -13.35
N GLN A 9 4.12 -0.12 -13.76
CA GLN A 9 4.42 -1.55 -13.76
C GLN A 9 4.52 -2.10 -12.34
N PHE A 10 5.17 -1.38 -11.42
CA PHE A 10 5.18 -1.69 -9.98
C PHE A 10 3.78 -1.74 -9.41
N ARG A 11 2.98 -0.69 -9.63
CA ARG A 11 1.60 -0.60 -9.12
C ARG A 11 0.73 -1.75 -9.64
N ASN A 12 0.94 -2.18 -10.87
CA ASN A 12 0.15 -3.20 -11.53
C ASN A 12 0.66 -4.64 -11.31
N SER A 13 1.87 -4.81 -10.76
CA SER A 13 2.43 -6.12 -10.42
C SER A 13 1.54 -6.88 -9.43
N ARG A 14 1.48 -8.21 -9.55
CA ARG A 14 0.54 -9.04 -8.76
C ARG A 14 0.89 -8.98 -7.27
N SER A 15 2.17 -9.07 -6.91
CA SER A 15 2.64 -8.95 -5.52
C SER A 15 2.27 -7.61 -4.89
N VAL A 16 2.47 -6.48 -5.58
CA VAL A 16 2.13 -5.15 -5.04
C VAL A 16 0.62 -4.99 -4.92
N ARG A 17 -0.16 -5.40 -5.93
CA ARG A 17 -1.63 -5.39 -5.86
C ARG A 17 -2.15 -6.22 -4.70
N SER A 18 -1.60 -7.42 -4.51
CA SER A 18 -1.96 -8.29 -3.39
C SER A 18 -1.62 -7.66 -2.04
N ALA A 19 -0.46 -7.01 -1.92
CA ALA A 19 -0.07 -6.29 -0.71
C ALA A 19 -0.98 -5.08 -0.42
N VAL A 20 -1.38 -4.32 -1.45
CA VAL A 20 -2.33 -3.21 -1.35
C VAL A 20 -3.70 -3.71 -0.87
N GLU A 21 -4.25 -4.77 -1.48
CA GLU A 21 -5.55 -5.33 -1.09
C GLU A 21 -5.51 -5.94 0.32
N SER A 22 -4.40 -6.59 0.68
CA SER A 22 -4.18 -7.08 2.04
C SER A 22 -4.14 -5.93 3.05
N PHE A 23 -3.52 -4.79 2.70
CA PHE A 23 -3.50 -3.60 3.54
C PHE A 23 -4.89 -2.97 3.69
N LYS A 24 -5.68 -2.86 2.60
CA LYS A 24 -7.09 -2.43 2.64
C LYS A 24 -7.92 -3.32 3.57
N THR A 25 -7.78 -4.62 3.44
CA THR A 25 -8.45 -5.62 4.30
C THR A 25 -8.06 -5.44 5.77
N LYS A 26 -6.78 -5.20 6.06
CA LYS A 26 -6.30 -4.88 7.41
C LYS A 26 -6.96 -3.62 7.96
N GLN A 27 -7.08 -2.56 7.16
CA GLN A 27 -7.75 -1.32 7.58
C GLN A 27 -9.24 -1.53 7.86
N ILE A 28 -9.95 -2.34 7.07
CA ILE A 28 -11.35 -2.70 7.32
C ILE A 28 -11.48 -3.43 8.66
N LYS A 29 -10.65 -4.46 8.90
CA LYS A 29 -10.65 -5.20 10.17
C LYS A 29 -10.38 -4.29 11.37
N LEU A 30 -9.44 -3.35 11.23
CA LEU A 30 -9.14 -2.37 12.27
C LEU A 30 -10.32 -1.41 12.51
N ALA A 31 -10.98 -0.96 11.44
CA ALA A 31 -12.16 -0.11 11.53
C ALA A 31 -13.32 -0.80 12.24
N ILE A 32 -13.59 -2.08 11.92
CA ILE A 32 -14.61 -2.90 12.60
C ILE A 32 -14.33 -3.00 14.09
N ARG A 33 -13.10 -3.34 14.49
CA ARG A 33 -12.71 -3.41 15.91
C ARG A 33 -12.92 -2.08 16.62
N LYS A 34 -12.49 -0.98 16.00
CA LYS A 34 -12.71 0.37 16.54
C LYS A 34 -14.20 0.72 16.66
N ALA A 35 -15.03 0.34 15.70
CA ALA A 35 -16.47 0.56 15.77
C ALA A 35 -17.11 -0.18 16.94
N VAL A 36 -16.76 -1.45 17.14
CA VAL A 36 -17.21 -2.24 18.31
C VAL A 36 -16.79 -1.57 19.62
N ASP A 37 -15.51 -1.16 19.73
CA ASP A 37 -14.98 -0.52 20.94
C ASP A 37 -15.68 0.80 21.27
N VAL A 38 -15.99 1.60 20.24
CA VAL A 38 -16.72 2.87 20.38
C VAL A 38 -18.14 2.60 20.88
N CYS A 39 -18.86 1.66 20.26
CA CYS A 39 -20.25 1.39 20.62
C CYS A 39 -20.40 0.76 22.00
N ARG A 40 -19.44 -0.07 22.42
CA ARG A 40 -19.40 -0.60 23.79
C ARG A 40 -19.26 0.51 24.84
N LYS A 41 -18.58 1.61 24.52
CA LYS A 41 -18.41 2.75 25.45
C LYS A 41 -19.61 3.68 25.50
N LEU A 42 -20.48 3.67 24.49
CA LEU A 42 -21.57 4.63 24.30
C LEU A 42 -22.95 4.13 24.78
N GLU A 43 -22.99 3.14 25.67
CA GLU A 43 -24.21 2.44 26.12
C GLU A 43 -25.35 3.30 26.72
N ARG A 44 -25.34 4.65 26.68
CA ARG A 44 -26.35 5.48 27.37
C ARG A 44 -26.88 6.76 26.72
N THR A 45 -26.54 7.13 25.47
CA THR A 45 -27.04 8.41 24.91
C THR A 45 -27.45 8.33 23.44
N GLU A 46 -28.70 8.74 23.17
CA GLU A 46 -29.51 8.53 21.96
C GLU A 46 -29.07 9.26 20.66
N ALA A 47 -27.81 9.66 20.51
CA ALA A 47 -27.30 10.25 19.27
C ALA A 47 -26.02 9.54 18.82
N ASN A 48 -26.17 8.27 18.44
CA ASN A 48 -25.06 7.30 18.42
C ASN A 48 -24.25 7.29 17.10
N LYS A 49 -24.07 8.47 16.49
CA LYS A 49 -23.15 8.67 15.36
C LYS A 49 -21.84 9.28 15.88
N THR A 50 -20.76 8.52 15.81
CA THR A 50 -19.43 8.96 16.25
C THR A 50 -18.43 8.90 15.10
N MET A 51 -17.62 9.95 14.97
CA MET A 51 -16.47 9.96 14.07
C MET A 51 -15.19 9.65 14.84
N VAL A 52 -14.42 8.67 14.37
CA VAL A 52 -13.11 8.32 14.90
C VAL A 52 -12.06 8.48 13.81
N ILE A 53 -10.99 9.21 14.10
CA ILE A 53 -9.84 9.31 13.20
C ILE A 53 -8.78 8.34 13.68
N PHE A 54 -8.21 7.55 12.78
CA PHE A 54 -7.06 6.72 13.08
C PHE A 54 -6.06 6.69 11.92
N SER A 55 -4.83 6.34 12.25
CA SER A 55 -3.76 6.12 11.29
C SER A 55 -3.07 4.79 11.55
N ASP A 56 -2.63 4.14 10.48
CA ASP A 56 -1.83 2.91 10.52
C ASP A 56 -0.60 3.08 9.64
N ARG A 57 0.50 2.41 10.01
CA ARG A 57 1.72 2.32 9.21
C ARG A 57 2.18 0.87 9.17
N ASP A 58 2.50 0.40 7.99
CA ASP A 58 2.99 -0.94 7.73
C ASP A 58 4.30 -0.86 6.94
N ARG A 59 5.32 -1.57 7.43
CA ARG A 59 6.67 -1.62 6.86
C ARG A 59 7.04 -3.03 6.38
N THR A 60 6.06 -3.90 6.15
CA THR A 60 6.34 -5.27 5.70
C THR A 60 6.97 -5.27 4.31
N THR A 61 8.00 -6.10 4.16
CA THR A 61 8.66 -6.37 2.89
C THR A 61 7.70 -7.03 1.92
N THR A 62 7.70 -6.61 0.67
CA THR A 62 6.93 -7.27 -0.40
C THR A 62 7.91 -7.86 -1.40
N ASP A 63 7.85 -9.17 -1.56
CA ASP A 63 8.71 -9.86 -2.51
C ASP A 63 8.15 -9.68 -3.94
N VAL A 64 8.97 -9.07 -4.80
CA VAL A 64 8.68 -8.81 -6.22
C VAL A 64 9.66 -9.55 -7.13
N THR A 65 10.43 -10.52 -6.60
CA THR A 65 11.40 -11.35 -7.36
C THR A 65 10.82 -12.04 -8.57
N GLN A 66 9.50 -12.28 -8.60
CA GLN A 66 8.83 -12.99 -9.70
C GLN A 66 8.08 -12.06 -10.65
N GLU A 67 8.19 -10.74 -10.48
CA GLU A 67 7.40 -9.76 -11.22
C GLU A 67 8.21 -9.06 -12.34
N GLY A 68 8.16 -9.62 -13.55
CA GLY A 68 8.43 -8.90 -14.80
C GLY A 68 9.70 -8.02 -14.84
N PRO A 69 9.70 -6.86 -15.50
CA PRO A 69 10.85 -5.92 -15.52
C PRO A 69 11.33 -5.42 -14.14
N LEU A 70 10.73 -5.90 -13.04
CA LEU A 70 11.12 -5.70 -11.64
C LEU A 70 12.02 -6.85 -11.11
N TYR A 71 12.35 -7.84 -11.97
CA TYR A 71 12.92 -9.18 -11.69
C TYR A 71 14.22 -9.26 -10.87
N SER A 72 14.91 -8.16 -10.55
CA SER A 72 16.29 -8.27 -10.04
C SER A 72 16.45 -8.20 -8.52
N VAL A 73 15.42 -7.89 -7.74
CA VAL A 73 15.62 -7.56 -6.32
C VAL A 73 14.50 -8.12 -5.44
N GLY A 74 14.78 -9.23 -4.76
CA GLY A 74 13.96 -9.66 -3.64
C GLY A 74 14.07 -8.70 -2.47
N GLY A 75 12.99 -8.62 -1.69
CA GLY A 75 12.98 -7.87 -0.44
C GLY A 75 12.77 -6.35 -0.58
N SER A 76 12.10 -5.87 -1.63
CA SER A 76 11.68 -4.47 -1.73
C SER A 76 10.89 -4.07 -0.48
N THR A 77 11.31 -2.99 0.19
CA THR A 77 10.56 -2.46 1.33
C THR A 77 9.39 -1.64 0.81
N PHE A 78 8.18 -2.18 0.97
CA PHE A 78 6.96 -1.53 0.56
C PHE A 78 6.28 -0.87 1.78
N TYR A 79 6.44 0.44 1.88
CA TYR A 79 5.86 1.24 2.94
C TYR A 79 4.40 1.55 2.62
N ARG A 80 3.52 1.30 3.59
CA ARG A 80 2.09 1.58 3.47
C ARG A 80 1.66 2.37 4.68
N SER A 81 0.86 3.40 4.46
CA SER A 81 0.26 4.14 5.55
C SER A 81 -1.17 4.50 5.23
N ALA A 82 -1.97 4.62 6.27
CA ALA A 82 -3.38 4.98 6.17
C ALA A 82 -3.67 6.14 7.12
N ARG A 83 -4.53 7.05 6.68
CA ARG A 83 -5.22 8.00 7.55
C ARG A 83 -6.70 7.92 7.21
N ILE A 84 -7.51 7.47 8.17
CA ILE A 84 -8.90 7.09 7.97
C ILE A 84 -9.79 7.83 8.97
N ALA A 85 -10.85 8.43 8.45
CA ALA A 85 -12.02 8.87 9.20
C ALA A 85 -13.07 7.75 9.17
N LEU A 86 -13.48 7.32 10.35
CA LEU A 86 -14.44 6.24 10.57
C LEU A 86 -15.70 6.84 11.19
N ASN A 87 -16.79 6.85 10.43
CA ASN A 87 -18.11 7.21 10.92
C ASN A 87 -18.82 5.94 11.37
N VAL A 88 -19.23 5.88 12.63
CA VAL A 88 -19.89 4.71 13.25
C VAL A 88 -21.29 5.11 13.65
N SER A 89 -22.29 4.33 13.23
CA SER A 89 -23.66 4.37 13.76
C SER A 89 -23.86 3.14 14.63
N CYS A 90 -23.82 3.31 15.94
CA CYS A 90 -23.99 2.19 16.87
C CYS A 90 -25.43 1.67 16.93
N ILE A 91 -26.41 2.55 16.66
CA ILE A 91 -27.83 2.15 16.58
C ILE A 91 -28.04 1.23 15.37
N ASN A 92 -27.57 1.65 14.20
CA ASN A 92 -27.78 0.89 12.96
C ASN A 92 -26.72 -0.21 12.77
N ARG A 93 -25.73 -0.30 13.67
CA ARG A 93 -24.53 -1.14 13.54
C ARG A 93 -23.86 -1.01 12.19
N THR A 94 -23.79 0.22 11.68
CA THR A 94 -23.16 0.54 10.40
C THR A 94 -21.91 1.37 10.59
N LEU A 95 -20.95 1.18 9.70
CA LEU A 95 -19.74 1.98 9.66
C LEU A 95 -19.44 2.43 8.23
N HIS A 96 -18.90 3.64 8.11
CA HIS A 96 -18.39 4.20 6.87
C HIS A 96 -16.97 4.69 7.13
N LEU A 97 -16.01 4.09 6.45
CA LEU A 97 -14.63 4.52 6.47
C LEU A 97 -14.30 5.28 5.18
N GLU A 98 -13.63 6.39 5.35
CA GLU A 98 -13.13 7.26 4.29
C GLU A 98 -11.73 7.70 4.65
N GLY A 99 -10.78 7.62 3.72
CA GLY A 99 -9.42 7.96 4.01
C GLY A 99 -8.50 7.94 2.81
N VAL A 100 -7.22 8.15 3.10
CA VAL A 100 -6.14 8.11 2.12
C VAL A 100 -5.17 7.02 2.53
N LEU A 101 -4.88 6.13 1.59
CA LEU A 101 -3.78 5.19 1.67
C LEU A 101 -2.60 5.78 0.92
N LYS A 102 -1.41 5.76 1.53
CA LYS A 102 -0.16 6.16 0.89
C LYS A 102 0.74 4.96 0.78
N PHE A 103 1.37 4.83 -0.37
CA PHE A 103 2.24 3.74 -0.72
C PHE A 103 3.56 4.32 -1.18
N GLU A 104 4.66 3.79 -0.66
CA GLU A 104 6.01 4.20 -1.01
C GLU A 104 6.88 2.96 -1.18
N ILE A 105 7.62 2.93 -2.28
CA ILE A 105 8.66 1.97 -2.57
C ILE A 105 9.97 2.73 -2.50
N ASN A 106 10.90 2.21 -1.72
CA ASN A 106 12.27 2.71 -1.65
C ASN A 106 13.19 1.52 -1.85
N ASP A 107 13.73 1.40 -3.06
CA ASP A 107 14.55 0.26 -3.45
C ASP A 107 15.70 0.66 -4.39
N LYS A 108 16.65 -0.25 -4.57
CA LYS A 108 17.80 -0.11 -5.48
C LYS A 108 17.73 -1.20 -6.54
N PHE A 109 17.54 -0.82 -7.79
CA PHE A 109 17.46 -1.75 -8.91
C PHE A 109 18.82 -1.93 -9.57
N SER A 110 19.17 -3.19 -9.85
CA SER A 110 20.22 -3.57 -10.78
C SER A 110 19.53 -4.13 -12.03
N ASP A 111 19.83 -3.63 -13.21
CA ASP A 111 19.20 -4.11 -14.44
C ASP A 111 19.61 -5.57 -14.73
N ALA A 112 18.66 -6.43 -15.09
CA ALA A 112 18.92 -7.83 -15.46
C ALA A 112 19.26 -7.99 -16.95
N LEU A 113 19.03 -6.98 -17.79
CA LEU A 113 19.37 -7.02 -19.22
C LEU A 113 20.89 -7.20 -19.44
N ASP A 114 21.73 -6.87 -18.46
CA ASP A 114 23.18 -7.16 -18.47
C ASP A 114 23.51 -8.67 -18.48
N SER A 115 22.62 -9.52 -17.97
CA SER A 115 22.85 -10.98 -17.96
C SER A 115 22.44 -11.68 -19.26
N LEU A 116 21.62 -11.01 -20.09
CA LEU A 116 21.01 -11.59 -21.29
C LEU A 116 21.41 -10.89 -22.60
N ASN A 117 22.01 -9.70 -22.57
CA ASN A 117 22.49 -9.00 -23.75
C ASN A 117 23.93 -9.40 -24.13
N LYS A 118 24.07 -10.51 -24.87
CA LYS A 118 25.11 -10.64 -25.90
C LYS A 118 24.63 -9.98 -27.21
N ILE A 119 24.15 -8.74 -27.14
CA ILE A 119 23.82 -7.98 -28.35
C ILE A 119 25.15 -7.44 -28.89
N ASN A 120 25.66 -8.09 -29.94
CA ASN A 120 26.82 -7.61 -30.69
C ASN A 120 26.50 -6.24 -31.30
N GLY A 121 27.12 -5.18 -30.77
CA GLY A 121 27.05 -3.84 -31.33
C GLY A 121 27.00 -2.75 -30.27
N ASP A 122 28.18 -2.40 -29.76
CA ASP A 122 28.57 -1.10 -29.19
C ASP A 122 27.53 -0.36 -28.32
N GLN A 123 27.44 -0.75 -27.05
CA GLN A 123 27.84 0.08 -25.89
C GLN A 123 27.42 -0.62 -24.60
N ASP A 124 28.29 -1.49 -24.09
CA ASP A 124 28.26 -1.86 -22.67
C ASP A 124 28.56 -0.59 -21.87
N LEU A 125 27.64 -0.16 -21.01
CA LEU A 125 27.98 0.75 -19.93
C LEU A 125 28.67 -0.08 -18.84
N PRO A 126 29.98 0.08 -18.61
CA PRO A 126 30.68 -0.70 -17.61
C PRO A 126 30.19 -0.22 -16.23
N TYR A 127 29.68 -1.15 -15.42
CA TYR A 127 29.24 -0.91 -14.03
C TYR A 127 27.96 -0.07 -13.88
N SER A 128 26.83 -0.58 -14.36
CA SER A 128 25.49 -0.04 -14.09
C SER A 128 25.21 -0.01 -12.57
N LYS A 129 25.64 1.07 -11.89
CA LYS A 129 25.44 1.29 -10.45
C LYS A 129 23.96 1.08 -10.13
N PRO A 130 23.61 0.33 -9.07
CA PRO A 130 22.23 0.18 -8.66
C PRO A 130 21.57 1.55 -8.54
N TYR A 131 20.55 1.81 -9.35
CA TYR A 131 19.88 3.10 -9.32
C TYR A 131 18.69 3.01 -8.37
N LYS A 132 18.55 4.05 -7.54
CA LYS A 132 17.49 4.11 -6.55
C LYS A 132 16.17 4.40 -7.26
N ILE A 133 15.19 3.51 -7.14
CA ILE A 133 13.81 3.82 -7.50
C ILE A 133 13.07 4.17 -6.21
N THR A 134 12.68 5.44 -6.13
CA THR A 134 11.68 5.91 -5.17
C THR A 134 10.39 6.15 -5.93
N ALA A 135 9.37 5.36 -5.63
CA ALA A 135 8.04 5.52 -6.21
C ALA A 135 7.07 5.73 -5.05
N ASN A 136 6.19 6.72 -5.18
CA ASN A 136 5.11 6.90 -4.23
C ASN A 136 3.80 7.18 -4.97
N TRP A 137 2.69 6.74 -4.37
CA TRP A 137 1.36 7.10 -4.82
C TRP A 137 0.40 7.12 -3.64
N SER A 138 -0.78 7.69 -3.86
CA SER A 138 -1.85 7.71 -2.88
C SER A 138 -3.15 7.28 -3.54
N GLU A 139 -3.99 6.59 -2.79
CA GLU A 139 -5.32 6.16 -3.22
C GLU A 139 -6.35 6.60 -2.18
N THR A 140 -7.47 7.14 -2.66
CA THR A 140 -8.65 7.33 -1.81
C THR A 140 -9.24 5.96 -1.49
N PHE A 141 -9.57 5.75 -0.23
CA PHE A 141 -10.13 4.50 0.24
C PHE A 141 -11.43 4.74 0.98
N ASN A 142 -12.51 4.25 0.37
CA ASN A 142 -13.87 4.36 0.89
C ASN A 142 -14.48 2.97 1.01
N TRP A 143 -15.10 2.69 2.15
CA TRP A 143 -15.80 1.43 2.36
C TRP A 143 -16.95 1.60 3.35
N ARG A 144 -18.04 0.87 3.12
CA ARG A 144 -19.20 0.83 4.00
C ARG A 144 -19.50 -0.62 4.36
N GLY A 145 -19.98 -0.82 5.57
CA GLY A 145 -20.49 -2.11 5.99
C GLY A 145 -21.05 -2.09 7.39
N THR A 146 -21.21 -3.27 7.95
CA THR A 146 -21.78 -3.52 9.28
C THR A 146 -20.75 -4.18 10.19
N PHE A 147 -21.02 -4.18 11.49
CA PHE A 147 -20.18 -4.77 12.53
C PHE A 147 -20.99 -5.36 13.68
#